data_AF-J9CW72-F1
#
_entry.id   AF-J9CW72-F1
#
_cell.length_a   1.000
_cell.length_b   1.000
_cell.length_c   1.000
_cell.angle_alpha   90.00
_cell.angle_beta   90.00
_cell.angle_gamma   90.00
#
_symmetry.space_group_name_H-M   'P 1'
#
loop_
_entity.id
_entity.type
_entity.pdbx_description
1 polymer ?
#
loop_
_entity_poly.entity_id
_entity_poly.type
_entity_poly.pdbx_seq_one_letter_code
_entity_poly.pdbx_strand_id
1 'polypeptide(L)' 'MRDCLVFADSKVEGFNFYSATTLYALLKKRYGCVLRDSSPSAFSKLLPNIGTRVHTQFGNGYWVKFVGEWI' A
#
# COMPACT_ATOMS: atom_id res chain seq x y z
N MET A 1 -10.53 -15.72 7.08
CA MET A 1 -9.44 -14.76 7.39
C MET A 1 -9.81 -13.42 6.78
N ARG A 2 -9.41 -12.29 7.37
CA ARG A 2 -9.62 -10.98 6.73
C ARG A 2 -8.44 -10.73 5.79
N ASP A 3 -8.74 -10.43 4.54
CA ASP A 3 -7.72 -9.96 3.60
C ASP A 3 -7.29 -8.56 4.01
N CYS A 4 -6.00 -8.39 4.29
CA CYS A 4 -5.43 -7.12 4.74
C CYS A 4 -4.12 -6.83 4.02
N LEU A 5 -3.87 -5.54 3.82
CA LEU A 5 -2.58 -5.02 3.39
C LEU A 5 -1.90 -4.42 4.63
N VAL A 6 -0.69 -4.89 4.92
CA VAL A 6 0.12 -4.36 6.03
C VAL A 6 1.42 -3.79 5.49
N PHE A 7 1.90 -2.70 6.10
CA PHE A 7 3.26 -2.23 5.84
C PHE A 7 4.26 -3.25 6.39
N ALA A 8 5.34 -3.47 5.65
CA ALA A 8 6.36 -4.47 5.97
C ALA A 8 7.76 -3.85 5.86
N ASP A 9 8.76 -4.58 6.35
CA ASP A 9 10.17 -4.30 6.05
C ASP A 9 10.60 -5.10 4.81
N SER A 10 11.58 -4.57 4.07
CA SER A 10 12.28 -5.27 2.98
C SER A 10 12.87 -6.63 3.34
N LYS A 11 13.05 -6.93 4.63
CA LYS A 11 13.61 -8.20 5.12
C LYS A 11 12.56 -9.28 5.38
N VAL A 12 11.27 -8.96 5.29
CA VAL A 12 10.17 -9.88 5.61
C VAL A 12 9.74 -10.62 4.35
N GLU A 13 9.77 -11.95 4.33
CA GLU A 13 9.34 -12.73 3.16
C GLU A 13 7.89 -12.44 2.70
N GLY A 14 7.68 -12.42 1.38
CA GLY A 14 6.38 -12.16 0.74
C GLY A 14 6.01 -10.67 0.63
N PHE A 15 6.99 -9.78 0.75
CA PHE A 15 6.84 -8.34 0.59
C PHE A 15 6.81 -7.92 -0.88
N ASN A 16 6.07 -6.84 -1.16
CA ASN A 16 6.00 -6.20 -2.47
C ASN A 16 6.30 -4.71 -2.33
N PHE A 17 6.99 -4.13 -3.33
CA PHE A 17 7.20 -2.68 -3.40
C PHE A 17 6.12 -2.04 -4.25
N TYR A 18 5.45 -1.02 -3.72
CA TYR A 18 4.51 -0.23 -4.51
C TYR A 18 4.67 1.26 -4.27
N SER A 19 4.49 2.03 -5.35
CA SER A 19 4.31 3.47 -5.24
C SER A 19 3.00 3.80 -4.51
N ALA A 20 2.89 5.01 -3.95
CA ALA A 20 1.66 5.49 -3.33
C ALA A 20 0.44 5.41 -4.26
N THR A 21 0.64 5.74 -5.54
CA THR A 21 -0.40 5.69 -6.58
C THR A 21 -0.82 4.25 -6.88
N THR A 22 0.14 3.33 -6.96
CA THR A 22 -0.15 1.90 -7.21
C THR A 22 -0.91 1.30 -6.03
N LEU A 23 -0.50 1.61 -4.79
CA LEU A 23 -1.24 1.19 -3.59
C LEU A 23 -2.67 1.71 -3.58
N TYR A 24 -2.87 2.99 -3.90
CA TYR A 24 -4.20 3.57 -4.00
C TYR A 24 -5.07 2.83 -5.02
N ALA A 25 -4.53 2.54 -6.21
CA ALA A 25 -5.26 1.82 -7.26
C ALA A 25 -5.65 0.39 -6.82
N LEU A 26 -4.72 -0.34 -6.20
CA LEU A 26 -4.95 -1.69 -5.68
C LEU A 26 -6.04 -1.70 -4.59
N LEU A 27 -5.92 -0.80 -3.60
CA LEU A 27 -6.89 -0.69 -2.53
C LEU A 27 -8.24 -0.19 -3.02
N LYS A 28 -8.28 0.73 -4.00
CA LYS A 28 -9.53 1.21 -4.59
C LYS A 28 -10.25 0.13 -5.39
N LYS A 29 -9.51 -0.73 -6.10
CA LYS A 29 -10.08 -1.87 -6.82
C LYS A 29 -10.73 -2.87 -5.85
N ARG A 30 -10.10 -3.15 -4.70
CA ARG A 30 -10.57 -4.17 -3.74
C ARG A 30 -11.56 -3.63 -2.70
N TYR A 31 -11.35 -2.41 -2.21
CA TYR A 31 -12.10 -1.77 -1.12
C TYR A 31 -12.67 -0.41 -1.53
N GLY A 32 -13.14 -0.28 -2.77
CA GLY A 32 -13.53 1.00 -3.38
C GLY A 32 -14.56 1.82 -2.59
N CYS A 33 -15.35 1.21 -1.71
CA CYS A 33 -16.24 1.91 -0.80
C CYS A 33 -15.49 2.72 0.28
N VAL A 34 -14.36 2.23 0.78
CA VAL A 34 -13.55 2.89 1.83
C VAL A 34 -12.79 4.10 1.28
N LEU A 35 -12.42 4.06 0.00
CA LEU A 35 -11.66 5.12 -0.68
C LEU A 35 -12.53 5.99 -1.61
N ARG A 36 -13.87 5.93 -1.49
CA ARG A 36 -14.80 6.64 -2.39
C ARG A 36 -14.53 8.15 -2.40
N ASP A 37 -14.34 8.73 -1.22
CA ASP A 37 -14.14 10.18 -1.03
C ASP A 37 -12.65 10.57 -0.92
N SER A 38 -11.73 9.60 -0.98
CA SER A 38 -10.30 9.87 -0.92
C SER A 38 -9.72 10.01 -2.32
N SER A 39 -9.10 11.15 -2.62
CA SER A 39 -8.27 11.30 -3.82
C SER A 39 -6.93 10.56 -3.66
N PRO A 40 -6.25 10.20 -4.76
CA PRO A 40 -4.89 9.64 -4.70
C PRO A 40 -3.91 10.55 -3.97
N SER A 41 -4.08 11.88 -4.09
CA SER A 41 -3.25 12.87 -3.44
C SER A 41 -3.48 12.92 -1.92
N ALA A 42 -4.74 12.88 -1.48
CA ALA A 42 -5.08 12.81 -0.06
C ALA A 42 -4.54 11.51 0.56
N PHE A 43 -4.72 10.38 -0.12
CA PHE A 43 -4.16 9.10 0.30
C PHE A 43 -2.62 9.14 0.42
N SER A 44 -1.94 9.70 -0.58
CA SER A 44 -0.47 9.81 -0.59
C SER A 44 0.08 10.64 0.58
N LYS A 45 -0.68 11.62 1.07
CA LYS A 45 -0.32 12.42 2.25
C LYS A 45 -0.51 11.67 3.57
N LEU A 46 -1.39 10.67 3.61
CA LEU A 46 -1.63 9.85 4.81
C LEU A 46 -0.61 8.74 4.96
N LEU A 47 -0.13 8.17 3.85
CA LEU A 47 0.81 7.03 3.86
C LEU A 47 2.05 7.22 4.75
N PRO A 48 2.73 8.39 4.78
CA PRO A 48 3.89 8.60 5.66
C PRO A 48 3.57 8.52 7.16
N ASN A 49 2.30 8.72 7.55
CA ASN A 49 1.88 8.65 8.96
C ASN A 49 1.61 7.22 9.42
N ILE A 50 1.39 6.28 8.49
CA ILE A 50 1.00 4.89 8.79
C ILE A 50 2.03 3.87 8.29
N GLY A 51 3.00 4.30 7.50
CA GLY A 51 4.06 3.43 6.97
C GLY A 51 5.32 4.21 6.61
N THR A 52 6.43 3.49 6.49
CA THR A 52 7.73 4.07 6.17
C THR A 52 7.89 4.23 4.67
N ARG A 53 8.03 5.49 4.21
CA ARG A 53 8.34 5.79 2.81
C ARG A 53 9.80 5.39 2.53
N VAL A 54 10.00 4.61 1.47
CA VAL A 54 11.31 4.14 1.04
C VAL A 54 11.68 4.74 -0.31
N HIS A 55 12.94 5.18 -0.43
CA HIS A 55 13.53 5.67 -1.67
C HIS A 55 14.40 4.57 -2.28
N THR A 56 14.12 4.22 -3.54
CA THR A 56 14.87 3.20 -4.29
C THR A 56 15.32 3.78 -5.63
N GLN A 57 16.22 3.10 -6.32
CA GLN A 57 16.62 3.44 -7.70
C GLN A 57 15.44 3.42 -8.69
N PHE A 58 14.37 2.68 -8.39
CA PHE A 58 13.15 2.59 -9.20
C PHE A 58 12.06 3.58 -8.77
N GLY A 59 12.38 4.46 -7.82
CA GLY A 59 11.49 5.49 -7.31
C GLY A 59 11.06 5.30 -5.86
N ASN A 60 10.02 6.04 -5.49
CA ASN A 60 9.50 6.14 -4.14
C ASN A 60 8.33 5.18 -3.92
N GLY A 61 8.29 4.54 -2.76
CA GLY A 61 7.20 3.62 -2.44
C GLY A 61 7.22 3.13 -1.01
N TYR A 62 6.48 2.06 -0.79
CA TYR A 62 6.34 1.40 0.49
C TYR A 62 6.43 -0.10 0.28
N TRP A 63 7.09 -0.77 1.21
CA TRP A 63 7.08 -2.22 1.32
C TRP A 63 5.79 -2.63 2.01
N VAL A 64 5.05 -3.53 1.38
CA VAL A 64 3.78 -4.03 1.91
C VAL A 64 3.71 -5.53 1.77
N LYS A 65 2.95 -6.16 2.66
CA LYS A 65 2.63 -7.57 2.61
C LYS A 65 1.13 -7.75 2.59
N PHE A 66 0.69 -8.70 1.78
CA PHE A 66 -0.68 -9.13 1.70
C PHE A 66 -0.88 -10.29 2.66
N VAL A 67 -1.86 -10.16 3.55
CA VAL A 67 -2.22 -11.17 4.55
C VAL A 67 -3.64 -11.65 4.23
N GLY A 68 -3.82 -12.95 4.00
CA GLY A 68 -5.10 -13.55 3.58
C GLY A 68 -5.05 -14.13 2.16
N GLU A 69 -6.20 -14.47 1.60
CA GLU A 69 -6.34 -14.90 0.20
C GLU A 69 -6.36 -13.66 -0.70
N TRP A 70 -5.18 -13.09 -0.89
CA TRP A 70 -4.92 -12.13 -1.96
C TRP A 70 -4.65 -12.89 -3.26
N ILE A 71 -5.70 -13.49 -3.82
CA ILE A 71 -5.72 -14.14 -5.14
C ILE A 71 -6.33 -13.18 -6.16
#